data_AF-A0A7R8W7Z5-F1
#
_entry.id   AF-A0A7R8W7Z5-F1
#
_cell.length_a   1.000
_cell.length_b   1.000
_cell.length_c   1.000
_cell.angle_alpha   90.00
_cell.angle_beta   90.00
_cell.angle_gamma   90.00
#
_symmetry.space_group_name_H-M   'P 1'
#
loop_
_entity.id
_entity.type
_entity.pdbx_description
1 polymer ?
#
loop_
_entity_poly.entity_id
_entity_poly.type
_entity_poly.pdbx_seq_one_letter_code
_entity_poly.pdbx_strand_id
1 'polypeptide(L)'
;MGIRWECRYPLTGLSSVWVSTDNEAIAAVAKAYGAQVHWRAPYTATDTASSLLAIREFLGYHPEVDYVAYVQTTSPMARPDFLQEACQKIYEGWDAVFSVQRLHKFTWKETTGDEVTEPLNFNPAKRPRRQEWGGMMIENGMFYFSKASIVMKDHYQTGRVTYIEIPPEYSIEIDAPFELHLAEQSIFFLEDEMVKQGCLKPIRKSKDSVAPCHVSAIVASKSNAPSEI
;
A
#
# COMPACT_ATOMS: atom_id res chain seq x y z
N MET A 1 -10.55 -17.17 -9.28
CA MET A 1 -9.09 -17.09 -9.47
C MET A 1 -8.63 -15.87 -8.69
N GLY A 2 -7.87 -16.09 -7.61
CA GLY A 2 -7.48 -15.02 -6.69
C GLY A 2 -6.21 -14.33 -7.17
N ILE A 3 -6.15 -13.02 -7.00
CA ILE A 3 -4.94 -12.24 -7.25
C ILE A 3 -3.80 -12.83 -6.43
N ARG A 4 -2.76 -13.24 -7.13
CA ARG A 4 -1.58 -13.88 -6.56
C ARG A 4 -0.66 -12.79 -6.02
N TRP A 5 -0.78 -12.48 -4.73
CA TRP A 5 0.21 -11.65 -4.05
C TRP A 5 1.46 -12.49 -3.84
N GLU A 6 2.38 -12.40 -4.79
CA GLU A 6 3.64 -13.12 -4.72
C GLU A 6 4.69 -12.26 -4.04
N CYS A 7 4.95 -12.53 -2.76
CA CYS A 7 6.19 -12.09 -2.12
C CYS A 7 7.35 -12.95 -2.70
N ARG A 8 7.66 -12.76 -3.99
CA ARG A 8 8.66 -13.54 -4.75
C ARG A 8 10.11 -13.18 -4.37
N TYR A 9 10.31 -12.16 -3.54
CA TYR A 9 11.61 -11.63 -3.17
C TYR A 9 11.70 -11.48 -1.65
N PRO A 10 12.84 -11.78 -1.02
CA PRO A 10 13.07 -11.35 0.35
C PRO A 10 12.98 -9.82 0.39
N LEU A 11 12.00 -9.28 1.11
CA LEU A 11 11.87 -7.85 1.38
C LEU A 11 13.00 -7.45 2.33
N THR A 12 14.17 -7.18 1.77
CA THR A 12 15.35 -6.73 2.51
C THR A 12 14.98 -5.46 3.29
N GLY A 13 15.13 -5.50 4.62
CA GLY A 13 14.76 -4.40 5.51
C GLY A 13 13.49 -4.64 6.34
N LEU A 14 12.71 -5.69 6.04
CA LEU A 14 11.65 -6.16 6.92
C LEU A 14 12.15 -7.31 7.79
N SER A 15 11.92 -7.20 9.09
CA SER A 15 12.25 -8.25 10.07
C SER A 15 11.25 -9.41 10.03
N SER A 16 9.98 -9.13 9.72
CA SER A 16 8.95 -10.15 9.62
C SER A 16 7.79 -9.73 8.71
N VAL A 17 7.06 -10.72 8.19
CA VAL A 17 5.88 -10.51 7.34
C VAL A 17 4.71 -11.27 7.93
N TRP A 18 3.58 -10.58 8.08
CA TRP A 18 2.36 -11.06 8.71
C TRP A 18 1.18 -10.83 7.80
N VAL A 19 0.23 -11.76 7.84
CA VAL A 19 -1.12 -11.61 7.30
C VAL A 19 -2.09 -11.61 8.46
N SER A 20 -2.80 -10.48 8.63
CA SER A 20 -3.86 -10.34 9.62
C SER A 20 -5.19 -10.75 9.00
N THR A 21 -5.78 -11.86 9.47
CA THR A 21 -7.00 -12.43 8.89
C THR A 21 -7.80 -13.23 9.92
N ASP A 22 -9.09 -13.39 9.66
CA ASP A 22 -10.05 -14.22 10.38
C ASP A 22 -10.49 -15.43 9.53
N ASN A 23 -9.90 -15.61 8.35
CA ASN A 23 -10.31 -16.62 7.37
C ASN A 23 -9.22 -17.70 7.17
N GLU A 24 -9.59 -18.96 7.33
CA GLU A 24 -8.68 -20.11 7.20
C GLU A 24 -8.08 -20.27 5.80
N ALA A 25 -8.84 -20.00 4.74
CA ALA A 25 -8.34 -20.09 3.37
C ALA A 25 -7.27 -19.02 3.11
N ILE A 26 -7.48 -17.80 3.60
CA ILE A 26 -6.49 -16.72 3.51
C ILE A 26 -5.24 -17.08 4.33
N ALA A 27 -5.41 -17.60 5.55
CA ALA A 27 -4.31 -18.04 6.39
C ALA A 27 -3.48 -19.18 5.75
N ALA A 28 -4.15 -20.13 5.07
CA ALA A 28 -3.47 -21.21 4.35
C ALA A 28 -2.62 -20.68 3.19
N VAL A 29 -3.15 -19.74 2.41
CA VAL A 29 -2.40 -19.05 1.35
C VAL A 29 -1.21 -18.29 1.94
N ALA A 30 -1.42 -17.49 2.99
CA ALA A 30 -0.36 -16.74 3.65
C ALA A 30 0.83 -17.62 4.07
N LYS A 31 0.54 -18.75 4.75
CA LYS A 31 1.55 -19.73 5.18
C LYS A 31 2.27 -20.37 4.00
N ALA A 32 1.56 -20.69 2.92
CA ALA A 32 2.17 -21.25 1.71
C ALA A 32 3.21 -20.30 1.07
N TYR A 33 3.04 -18.99 1.27
CA TYR A 33 3.97 -17.95 0.84
C TYR A 33 4.99 -17.53 1.91
N GLY A 34 5.05 -18.24 3.05
CA GLY A 34 6.02 -18.00 4.12
C GLY A 34 5.71 -16.81 5.01
N ALA A 35 4.52 -16.23 4.92
CA ALA A 35 4.06 -15.20 5.86
C ALA A 35 3.56 -15.84 7.16
N GLN A 36 3.76 -15.13 8.27
CA GLN A 36 3.15 -15.46 9.55
C GLN A 36 1.67 -15.06 9.53
N VAL A 37 0.85 -15.69 10.37
CA VAL A 37 -0.58 -15.38 10.46
C VAL A 37 -0.87 -14.80 11.82
N HIS A 38 -1.48 -13.62 11.83
CA HIS A 38 -2.13 -13.04 13.00
C HIS A 38 -3.63 -13.27 12.88
N TRP A 39 -4.19 -14.00 13.83
CA TRP A 39 -5.63 -14.23 13.88
C TRP A 39 -6.30 -13.03 14.51
N ARG A 40 -6.92 -12.19 13.69
CA ARG A 40 -7.52 -10.94 14.16
C ARG A 40 -8.78 -11.21 14.97
N ALA A 41 -9.01 -10.36 15.98
CA ALA A 41 -10.20 -10.46 16.80
C ALA A 41 -11.49 -10.12 16.00
N PRO A 42 -12.65 -10.71 16.35
CA PRO A 42 -13.90 -10.47 15.61
C PRO A 42 -14.29 -8.99 15.46
N TYR A 43 -13.95 -8.15 16.44
CA TYR A 43 -14.28 -6.73 16.43
C TYR A 43 -13.43 -5.91 15.44
N THR A 44 -12.31 -6.44 14.95
CA THR A 44 -11.47 -5.83 13.90
C THR A 44 -11.69 -6.46 12.52
N ALA A 45 -12.63 -7.41 12.43
CA ALA A 45 -12.97 -8.15 11.23
C ALA A 45 -14.29 -7.74 10.56
N THR A 46 -14.88 -6.64 11.01
CA THR A 46 -16.17 -6.15 10.48
C THR A 46 -15.97 -5.21 9.30
N ASP A 47 -17.01 -5.05 8.47
CA ASP A 47 -16.98 -4.14 7.30
C ASP A 47 -16.80 -2.66 7.67
N THR A 48 -17.09 -2.31 8.92
CA THR A 48 -16.95 -0.96 9.47
C THR A 48 -15.68 -0.76 10.28
N ALA A 49 -14.91 -1.82 10.54
CA ALA A 49 -13.66 -1.71 11.28
C ALA A 49 -12.64 -0.95 10.44
N SER A 50 -12.02 0.07 11.01
CA SER A 50 -10.95 0.78 10.32
C SER A 50 -9.70 -0.08 10.23
N SER A 51 -8.95 0.07 9.15
CA SER A 51 -7.63 -0.57 9.02
C SER A 51 -6.70 -0.19 10.18
N LEU A 52 -6.84 1.03 10.72
CA LEU A 52 -6.04 1.51 11.84
C LEU A 52 -6.31 0.72 13.12
N LEU A 53 -7.59 0.39 13.37
CA LEU A 53 -7.97 -0.44 14.50
C LEU A 53 -7.36 -1.84 14.39
N ALA A 54 -7.37 -2.44 13.20
CA ALA A 54 -6.77 -3.77 12.97
C ALA A 54 -5.25 -3.76 13.14
N ILE A 55 -4.56 -2.72 12.67
CA ILE A 55 -3.10 -2.58 12.84
C ILE A 55 -2.75 -2.36 14.31
N ARG A 56 -3.53 -1.53 15.02
CA ARG A 56 -3.34 -1.27 16.46
C ARG A 56 -3.57 -2.53 17.28
N GLU A 57 -4.57 -3.32 16.94
CA GLU A 57 -4.83 -4.61 17.58
C GLU A 57 -3.63 -5.55 17.39
N PHE A 58 -3.11 -5.70 16.17
CA PHE A 58 -1.88 -6.45 15.91
C PHE A 58 -0.71 -5.95 16.77
N LEU A 59 -0.44 -4.63 16.78
CA LEU A 59 0.66 -4.06 17.57
C LEU A 59 0.48 -4.28 19.09
N GLY A 60 -0.75 -4.44 19.56
CA GLY A 60 -1.03 -4.81 20.95
C GLY A 60 -0.57 -6.22 21.33
N TYR A 61 -0.59 -7.16 20.37
CA TYR A 61 -0.06 -8.52 20.54
C TYR A 61 1.43 -8.65 20.20
N HIS A 62 1.95 -7.68 19.44
CA HIS A 62 3.32 -7.66 18.93
C HIS A 62 4.10 -6.42 19.43
N PRO A 63 4.32 -6.28 20.75
CA PRO A 63 5.01 -5.11 21.32
C PRO A 63 6.49 -5.01 20.91
N GLU A 64 7.06 -6.07 20.33
CA GLU A 64 8.40 -6.09 19.74
C GLU A 64 8.52 -5.29 18.43
N VAL A 65 7.39 -4.87 17.83
CA VAL A 65 7.38 -4.17 16.54
C VAL A 65 7.55 -2.67 16.74
N ASP A 66 8.66 -2.11 16.25
CA ASP A 66 8.95 -0.68 16.31
C ASP A 66 8.26 0.12 15.20
N TYR A 67 8.21 -0.46 14.01
CA TYR A 67 7.60 0.11 12.80
C TYR A 67 6.74 -0.94 12.12
N VAL A 68 5.59 -0.49 11.64
CA VAL A 68 4.68 -1.32 10.87
C VAL A 68 4.58 -0.81 9.45
N ALA A 69 4.67 -1.73 8.49
CA ALA A 69 4.37 -1.49 7.08
C ALA A 69 3.02 -2.12 6.77
N TYR A 70 1.96 -1.31 6.77
CA TYR A 70 0.64 -1.73 6.37
C TYR A 70 0.54 -1.72 4.85
N VAL A 71 0.40 -2.88 4.23
CA VAL A 71 0.33 -3.04 2.77
C VAL A 71 -1.06 -3.54 2.38
N GLN A 72 -1.74 -2.83 1.49
CA GLN A 72 -3.11 -3.17 1.10
C GLN A 72 -3.13 -4.17 -0.06
N THR A 73 -3.92 -5.23 0.12
CA THR A 73 -4.10 -6.28 -0.90
C THR A 73 -4.90 -5.82 -2.12
N THR A 74 -5.59 -4.68 -2.02
CA THR A 74 -6.30 -4.01 -3.13
C THR A 74 -5.37 -3.30 -4.10
N SER A 75 -4.07 -3.18 -3.80
CA SER A 75 -3.05 -2.63 -4.70
C SER A 75 -2.12 -3.76 -5.16
N PRO A 76 -2.53 -4.59 -6.13
CA PRO A 76 -1.82 -5.82 -6.49
C PRO A 76 -0.48 -5.59 -7.20
N MET A 77 -0.25 -4.35 -7.64
CA MET A 77 0.96 -3.91 -8.32
C MET A 77 2.07 -3.49 -7.35
N ALA A 78 1.87 -3.70 -6.04
CA ALA A 78 2.89 -3.41 -5.04
C ALA A 78 4.14 -4.27 -5.27
N ARG A 79 5.26 -3.59 -5.51
CA ARG A 79 6.53 -4.26 -5.82
C ARG A 79 7.53 -4.16 -4.67
N PRO A 80 8.48 -5.11 -4.58
CA PRO A 80 9.52 -5.09 -3.55
C PRO A 80 10.36 -3.82 -3.53
N ASP A 81 10.64 -3.20 -4.69
CA ASP A 81 11.49 -2.01 -4.77
C ASP A 81 10.83 -0.77 -4.15
N PHE A 82 9.51 -0.59 -4.32
CA PHE A 82 8.79 0.51 -3.64
C PHE A 82 8.80 0.34 -2.12
N LEU A 83 8.62 -0.90 -1.64
CA LEU A 83 8.68 -1.21 -0.21
C LEU A 83 10.11 -1.04 0.35
N GLN A 84 11.13 -1.40 -0.42
CA GLN A 84 12.53 -1.20 -0.05
C GLN A 84 12.89 0.30 0.03
N GLU A 85 12.41 1.10 -0.91
CA GLU A 85 12.59 2.56 -0.86
C GLU A 85 11.93 3.16 0.39
N ALA A 86 10.71 2.71 0.73
CA ALA A 86 10.04 3.11 1.97
C ALA A 86 10.82 2.68 3.22
N CYS A 87 11.32 1.44 3.27
CA CYS A 87 12.21 0.96 4.34
C CYS A 87 13.44 1.85 4.48
N GLN A 88 14.08 2.23 3.37
CA GLN A 88 15.25 3.10 3.36
C GLN A 88 14.95 4.47 4.00
N LYS A 89 13.78 5.05 3.70
CA LYS A 89 13.32 6.27 4.39
C LYS A 89 13.15 6.05 5.89
N ILE A 90 12.59 4.93 6.32
CA ILE A 90 12.50 4.63 7.76
C ILE A 90 13.91 4.58 8.41
N TYR A 91 14.89 3.96 7.75
CA TYR A 91 16.28 3.93 8.23
C TYR A 91 16.94 5.32 8.28
N GLU A 92 16.53 6.25 7.41
CA GLU A 92 16.94 7.67 7.42
C GLU A 92 16.27 8.50 8.55
N GLY A 93 15.44 7.86 9.38
CA GLY A 93 14.79 8.47 10.53
C GLY A 93 13.51 9.22 10.21
N TRP A 94 12.77 8.77 9.19
CA TRP A 94 11.38 9.20 8.95
C TRP A 94 10.43 8.44 9.89
N ASP A 95 9.44 9.13 10.44
CA ASP A 95 8.46 8.55 11.37
C ASP A 95 7.33 7.83 10.65
N ALA A 96 6.96 8.31 9.46
CA ALA A 96 6.00 7.67 8.58
C ALA A 96 6.32 7.91 7.09
N VAL A 97 6.02 6.92 6.26
CA VAL A 97 6.24 6.91 4.81
C VAL A 97 5.05 6.25 4.14
N PHE A 98 4.45 6.87 3.14
CA PHE A 98 3.26 6.33 2.48
C PHE A 98 3.34 6.47 0.96
N SER A 99 2.56 5.67 0.25
CA SER A 99 2.54 5.68 -1.21
C SER A 99 1.59 6.75 -1.75
N VAL A 100 2.04 7.47 -2.77
CA VAL A 100 1.23 8.47 -3.49
C VAL A 100 1.36 8.30 -4.99
N GLN A 101 0.38 8.75 -5.74
CA GLN A 101 0.46 8.95 -7.19
C GLN A 101 0.32 10.43 -7.54
N ARG A 102 0.96 10.85 -8.63
CA ARG A 102 0.86 12.23 -9.12
C ARG A 102 -0.25 12.37 -10.17
N LEU A 103 -1.24 13.20 -9.87
CA LEU A 103 -2.34 13.49 -10.79
C LEU A 103 -2.27 14.93 -11.32
N HIS A 104 -2.58 15.06 -12.61
CA HIS A 104 -2.74 16.36 -13.29
C HIS A 104 -4.21 16.58 -13.60
N LYS A 105 -5.04 16.57 -12.57
CA LYS A 105 -6.49 16.76 -12.65
C LYS A 105 -6.86 18.11 -12.05
N PHE A 106 -7.82 18.79 -12.68
CA PHE A 106 -8.38 20.02 -12.14
C PHE A 106 -9.55 19.68 -11.23
N THR A 107 -9.52 20.17 -10.00
CA THR A 107 -10.57 19.97 -9.03
C THR A 107 -11.47 21.20 -8.95
N TRP A 108 -12.77 20.94 -8.83
CA TRP A 108 -13.81 21.94 -8.66
C TRP A 108 -14.54 21.64 -7.36
N LYS A 109 -15.01 22.68 -6.69
CA LYS A 109 -15.82 22.57 -5.48
C LYS A 109 -17.16 21.91 -5.83
N GLU A 110 -17.58 20.94 -5.03
CA GLU A 110 -18.93 20.38 -5.13
C GLU A 110 -19.96 21.42 -4.70
N THR A 111 -21.07 21.52 -5.44
CA THR A 111 -22.12 22.51 -5.23
C THR A 111 -23.47 21.83 -5.14
N THR A 112 -24.38 22.39 -4.32
CA THR A 112 -25.76 21.90 -4.21
C THR A 112 -26.76 22.96 -4.69
N GLY A 113 -27.76 22.56 -5.48
CA GLY A 113 -28.72 23.50 -6.05
C GLY A 113 -28.08 24.44 -7.09
N ASP A 114 -28.41 25.73 -7.01
CA ASP A 114 -27.99 26.76 -7.99
C ASP A 114 -26.68 27.49 -7.59
N GLU A 115 -25.85 26.87 -6.75
CA GLU A 115 -24.57 27.45 -6.33
C GLU A 115 -23.56 27.53 -7.48
N VAL A 116 -22.77 28.61 -7.51
CA VAL A 116 -21.69 28.78 -8.49
C VAL A 116 -20.53 27.86 -8.16
N THR A 117 -20.11 27.03 -9.12
CA THR A 117 -18.97 26.12 -8.97
C THR A 117 -17.64 26.87 -9.04
N GLU A 118 -16.79 26.67 -8.03
CA GLU A 118 -15.49 27.34 -7.90
C GLU A 118 -14.32 26.38 -8.18
N PRO A 119 -13.25 26.84 -8.84
CA PRO A 119 -12.04 26.03 -9.05
C PRO A 119 -11.23 25.93 -7.75
N LEU A 120 -10.70 24.74 -7.44
CA LEU A 120 -9.96 24.51 -6.19
C LEU A 120 -8.43 24.58 -6.37
N ASN A 121 -7.91 24.09 -7.50
CA ASN A 121 -6.46 23.95 -7.70
C ASN A 121 -5.91 24.63 -8.98
N PHE A 122 -6.69 25.51 -9.62
CA PHE A 122 -6.26 26.22 -10.82
C PHE A 122 -7.04 27.52 -11.03
N ASN A 123 -6.57 28.37 -11.95
CA ASN A 123 -7.30 29.57 -12.39
C ASN A 123 -7.92 29.31 -13.78
N PRO A 124 -9.26 29.35 -13.94
CA PRO A 124 -9.93 29.17 -15.23
C PRO A 124 -9.51 30.17 -16.30
N ALA A 125 -9.19 31.40 -15.93
CA ALA A 125 -8.72 32.44 -16.86
C ALA A 125 -7.26 32.22 -17.33
N LYS A 126 -6.49 31.37 -16.63
CA LYS A 126 -5.10 31.02 -16.95
C LYS A 126 -4.87 29.52 -16.75
N ARG A 127 -5.64 28.71 -17.48
CA ARG A 127 -5.64 27.25 -17.33
C ARG A 127 -4.28 26.69 -17.79
N PRO A 128 -3.47 26.08 -16.89
CA PRO A 128 -2.17 25.56 -17.26
C PRO A 128 -2.32 24.29 -18.12
N ARG A 129 -1.38 24.06 -19.02
CA ARG A 129 -1.20 22.77 -19.70
C ARG A 129 -0.53 21.79 -18.74
N ARG A 130 -0.63 20.48 -19.03
CA ARG A 130 -0.11 19.41 -18.15
C ARG A 130 1.39 19.59 -17.83
N GLN A 131 2.18 20.02 -18.81
CA GLN A 131 3.62 20.25 -18.69
C GLN A 131 4.00 21.56 -17.96
N GLU A 132 3.04 22.42 -17.65
CA GLU A 132 3.30 23.74 -17.06
C GLU A 132 3.18 23.75 -15.53
N TRP A 133 2.85 22.62 -14.91
CA TRP A 133 2.74 22.51 -13.46
C TRP A 133 3.02 21.09 -12.97
N GLY A 134 3.41 20.96 -11.70
CA GLY A 134 3.84 19.69 -11.10
C GLY A 134 2.71 18.74 -10.69
N GLY A 135 1.44 19.07 -10.94
CA GLY A 135 0.30 18.26 -10.49
C GLY A 135 0.14 18.23 -8.96
N MET A 136 -0.65 17.25 -8.48
CA MET A 136 -0.91 17.02 -7.06
C MET A 136 -0.55 15.58 -6.67
N MET A 137 -0.06 15.43 -5.44
CA MET A 137 0.19 14.10 -4.85
C MET A 137 -1.06 13.64 -4.12
N ILE A 138 -1.53 12.44 -4.49
CA ILE A 138 -2.73 11.83 -3.95
C ILE A 138 -2.34 10.46 -3.42
N GLU A 139 -2.76 10.10 -2.21
CA GLU A 139 -2.59 8.74 -1.70
C GLU A 139 -3.21 7.72 -2.64
N ASN A 140 -2.60 6.54 -2.75
CA ASN A 140 -3.06 5.47 -3.65
C ASN A 140 -3.25 4.12 -2.93
N GLY A 141 -3.38 4.14 -1.60
CA GLY A 141 -3.68 2.96 -0.79
C GLY A 141 -2.58 1.89 -0.69
N MET A 142 -1.55 1.92 -1.54
CA MET A 142 -0.63 0.78 -1.69
C MET A 142 0.07 0.39 -0.39
N PHE A 143 0.68 1.34 0.32
CA PHE A 143 1.27 1.07 1.62
C PHE A 143 1.37 2.29 2.54
N TYR A 144 1.47 2.00 3.84
CA TYR A 144 1.63 2.94 4.93
C TYR A 144 2.65 2.39 5.93
N PHE A 145 3.83 2.99 5.98
CA PHE A 145 4.86 2.71 6.97
C PHE A 145 4.74 3.74 8.08
N SER A 146 4.68 3.29 9.33
CA SER A 146 4.54 4.17 10.48
C SER A 146 5.24 3.59 11.69
N LYS A 147 5.78 4.45 12.56
CA LYS A 147 6.15 4.03 13.92
C LYS A 147 4.95 3.40 14.62
N ALA A 148 5.18 2.30 15.34
CA ALA A 148 4.15 1.66 16.14
C ALA A 148 3.54 2.65 17.15
N SER A 149 4.36 3.51 17.77
CA SER A 149 3.90 4.55 18.70
C SER A 149 2.98 5.61 18.09
N ILE A 150 3.02 5.82 16.76
CA ILE A 150 2.09 6.69 16.03
C ILE A 150 0.75 5.98 15.86
N VAL A 151 0.77 4.72 15.43
CA VAL A 151 -0.43 3.89 15.25
C VAL A 151 -1.16 3.64 16.56
N MET A 152 -0.41 3.42 17.65
CA MET A 152 -0.98 3.26 19.00
C MET A 152 -1.69 4.52 19.52
N LYS A 153 -1.50 5.67 18.86
CA LYS A 153 -2.22 6.93 19.13
C LYS A 153 -3.31 7.22 18.10
N ASP A 154 -3.74 6.22 17.33
CA ASP A 154 -4.75 6.35 16.28
C ASP A 154 -4.38 7.34 15.16
N HIS A 155 -3.11 7.29 14.73
CA HIS A 155 -2.64 8.05 13.57
C HIS A 155 -1.92 7.14 12.57
N TYR A 156 -1.97 7.51 11.28
CA TYR A 156 -1.15 6.90 10.23
C TYR A 156 0.13 7.70 9.99
N GLN A 157 0.01 8.93 9.51
CA GLN A 157 1.15 9.71 9.03
C GLN A 157 1.28 11.03 9.81
N THR A 158 1.92 10.99 10.99
CA THR A 158 2.24 12.19 11.78
C THR A 158 3.72 12.23 12.15
N GLY A 159 4.20 13.38 12.67
CA GLY A 159 5.62 13.57 12.96
C GLY A 159 6.42 13.95 11.71
N ARG A 160 7.59 13.33 11.54
CA ARG A 160 8.44 13.51 10.35
C ARG A 160 7.98 12.56 9.25
N VAL A 161 7.19 13.08 8.30
CA VAL A 161 6.49 12.28 7.28
C VAL A 161 7.01 12.57 5.87
N THR A 162 7.19 11.52 5.07
CA THR A 162 7.45 11.63 3.63
C THR A 162 6.61 10.62 2.82
N TYR A 163 6.79 10.59 1.51
CA TYR A 163 6.06 9.71 0.60
C TYR A 163 6.99 9.03 -0.41
N ILE A 164 6.51 7.95 -1.01
CA ILE A 164 7.08 7.36 -2.22
C ILE A 164 6.11 7.60 -3.37
N GLU A 165 6.59 8.23 -4.44
CA GLU A 165 5.78 8.45 -5.65
C GLU A 165 5.75 7.17 -6.49
N ILE A 166 4.57 6.58 -6.61
CA ILE A 166 4.31 5.40 -7.41
C ILE A 166 3.88 5.82 -8.81
N PRO A 167 4.48 5.26 -9.88
CA PRO A 167 4.04 5.55 -11.24
C PRO A 167 2.59 5.13 -11.46
N PRO A 168 1.83 5.82 -12.33
CA PRO A 168 0.41 5.54 -12.56
C PRO A 168 0.11 4.10 -12.98
N GLU A 169 1.00 3.48 -13.76
CA GLU A 169 0.88 2.09 -14.23
C GLU A 169 0.95 1.05 -13.10
N TYR A 170 1.48 1.42 -11.94
CA TYR A 170 1.50 0.59 -10.73
C TYR A 170 0.48 1.05 -9.67
N SER A 171 -0.33 2.07 -9.95
CA SER A 171 -1.24 2.68 -8.95
C SER A 171 -2.70 2.23 -9.09
N ILE A 172 -2.95 1.03 -9.63
CA ILE A 172 -4.30 0.47 -9.74
C ILE A 172 -4.77 -0.01 -8.36
N GLU A 173 -5.92 0.50 -7.91
CA GLU A 173 -6.62 0.08 -6.70
C GLU A 173 -7.89 -0.70 -7.08
N ILE A 174 -8.09 -1.85 -6.45
CA ILE A 174 -9.20 -2.75 -6.74
C ILE A 174 -10.33 -2.53 -5.74
N ASP A 175 -11.37 -1.85 -6.21
CA ASP A 175 -12.63 -1.67 -5.48
C ASP A 175 -13.83 -2.30 -6.21
N ALA A 176 -13.72 -2.61 -7.49
CA ALA A 176 -14.75 -3.28 -8.27
C ALA A 176 -14.17 -4.32 -9.26
N PRO A 177 -15.03 -5.18 -9.86
CA PRO A 177 -14.58 -6.23 -10.77
C PRO A 177 -13.85 -5.73 -12.02
N PHE A 178 -14.12 -4.50 -12.46
CA PHE A 178 -13.45 -3.92 -13.63
C PHE A 178 -11.97 -3.64 -13.34
N GLU A 179 -11.66 -3.10 -12.17
CA GLU A 179 -10.28 -2.84 -11.73
C GLU A 179 -9.49 -4.13 -11.55
N LEU A 180 -10.15 -5.22 -11.12
CA LEU A 180 -9.55 -6.55 -11.11
C LEU A 180 -9.14 -6.99 -12.52
N HIS A 181 -10.05 -6.90 -13.49
CA HIS A 181 -9.74 -7.24 -14.87
C HIS A 181 -8.60 -6.38 -15.44
N LEU A 182 -8.63 -5.07 -15.18
CA LEU A 182 -7.59 -4.14 -15.62
C LEU A 182 -6.22 -4.46 -14.99
N ALA A 183 -6.20 -4.78 -13.69
CA ALA A 183 -4.98 -5.16 -12.99
C ALA A 183 -4.37 -6.44 -13.58
N GLU A 184 -5.18 -7.47 -13.84
CA GLU A 184 -4.71 -8.70 -14.47
C GLU A 184 -4.04 -8.43 -15.83
N GLN A 185 -4.68 -7.66 -16.71
CA GLN A 185 -4.09 -7.31 -18.02
C GLN A 185 -2.80 -6.48 -17.87
N SER A 186 -2.78 -5.57 -16.90
CA SER A 186 -1.66 -4.67 -16.66
C SER A 186 -0.44 -5.42 -16.12
N ILE A 187 -0.63 -6.40 -15.23
CA ILE A 187 0.44 -7.27 -14.72
C ILE A 187 1.11 -8.01 -15.89
N PHE A 188 0.32 -8.65 -16.77
CA PHE A 188 0.87 -9.36 -17.93
C PHE A 188 1.70 -8.44 -18.83
N PHE A 189 1.21 -7.24 -19.11
CA PHE A 189 1.91 -6.27 -19.96
C PHE A 189 3.24 -5.81 -19.34
N LEU A 190 3.23 -5.47 -18.05
CA LEU A 190 4.44 -4.97 -17.37
C LEU A 190 5.48 -6.06 -17.15
N GLU A 191 5.07 -7.30 -16.86
CA GLU A 191 6.01 -8.43 -16.78
C GLU A 191 6.73 -8.64 -18.12
N ASP A 192 6.01 -8.61 -19.24
CA ASP A 192 6.59 -8.74 -20.58
C ASP A 192 7.59 -7.62 -20.89
N GLU A 193 7.25 -6.36 -20.57
CA GLU A 193 8.16 -5.22 -20.71
C GLU A 193 9.41 -5.35 -19.82
N MET A 194 9.26 -5.79 -18.57
CA MET A 194 10.40 -6.00 -17.66
C MET A 194 11.33 -7.13 -18.14
N VAL A 195 10.77 -8.19 -18.76
CA VAL A 195 11.56 -9.26 -19.39
C VAL A 195 12.33 -8.71 -20.59
N LYS A 196 11.68 -7.95 -21.47
CA LYS A 196 12.33 -7.31 -22.64
C LYS A 196 13.45 -6.37 -22.25
N GLN A 197 13.28 -5.63 -21.15
CA GLN A 197 14.28 -4.70 -20.61
C GLN A 197 15.42 -5.41 -19.86
N GLY A 198 15.36 -6.74 -19.68
CA GLY A 198 16.37 -7.53 -18.99
C GLY A 198 16.42 -7.33 -17.48
N CYS A 199 15.41 -6.66 -16.90
CA CYS A 199 15.28 -6.36 -15.48
C CYS A 199 14.85 -7.58 -14.66
N LEU A 200 14.27 -8.60 -15.29
CA LEU A 200 13.91 -9.87 -14.65
C LEU A 200 14.97 -10.95 -14.99
N LYS A 201 15.82 -11.28 -14.01
CA LYS A 201 16.73 -12.46 -14.00
C LYS A 201 16.53 -13.27 -12.71
N PRO A 202 16.89 -14.58 -12.67
CA PRO A 202 16.62 -15.46 -11.54
C PRO A 202 17.27 -14.96 -10.25
N ILE A 203 16.53 -15.09 -9.15
CA ILE A 203 16.82 -14.60 -7.80
C ILE A 203 18.27 -14.95 -7.37
N ARG A 204 19.08 -13.92 -7.08
CA ARG A 204 20.29 -14.04 -6.26
C ARG A 204 20.09 -13.24 -4.97
N LYS A 205 20.31 -13.88 -3.83
CA LYS A 205 20.33 -13.23 -2.51
C LYS A 205 21.38 -12.12 -2.50
N SER A 206 20.99 -10.85 -2.36
CA SER A 206 21.94 -9.79 -2.02
C SER A 206 22.25 -9.83 -0.52
N LYS A 207 23.51 -9.55 -0.18
CA LYS A 207 24.05 -9.50 1.18
C LYS A 207 24.38 -8.03 1.49
N ASP A 208 23.37 -7.19 1.69
CA ASP A 208 23.59 -5.87 2.26
C ASP A 208 22.82 -5.78 3.57
N SER A 209 23.58 -5.77 4.67
CA SER A 209 23.09 -5.69 6.03
C SER A 209 22.89 -4.24 6.43
N VAL A 210 21.64 -3.78 6.39
CA VAL A 210 21.23 -2.55 7.08
C VAL A 210 20.96 -2.91 8.55
N ALA A 211 21.37 -2.04 9.48
CA ALA A 211 21.17 -2.26 10.92
C ALA A 211 19.69 -2.52 11.23
N PRO A 212 19.33 -3.51 12.07
CA PRO A 212 17.95 -3.92 12.23
C PRO A 212 17.15 -2.87 13.02
N CYS A 213 16.13 -2.30 12.38
CA CYS A 213 14.90 -1.95 13.09
C CYS A 213 13.88 -3.07 12.85
N HIS A 214 13.05 -3.38 13.85
CA HIS A 214 12.04 -4.43 13.74
C HIS A 214 10.84 -3.95 12.92
N VAL A 215 11.04 -3.74 11.61
CA VAL A 215 9.94 -3.42 10.69
C VAL A 215 9.19 -4.70 10.36
N SER A 216 7.90 -4.71 10.64
CA SER A 216 7.03 -5.83 10.28
C SER A 216 6.03 -5.39 9.22
N ALA A 217 5.91 -6.12 8.12
CA ALA A 217 4.81 -5.88 7.18
C ALA A 217 3.56 -6.60 7.65
N ILE A 218 2.45 -5.86 7.72
CA ILE A 218 1.12 -6.43 7.86
C ILE A 218 0.43 -6.27 6.53
N VAL A 219 0.17 -7.40 5.89
CA VAL A 219 -0.70 -7.48 4.74
C VAL A 219 -2.10 -7.78 5.29
N ALA A 220 -3.01 -6.80 5.24
CA ALA A 220 -4.39 -7.07 5.60
C ALA A 220 -5.16 -7.59 4.38
N SER A 221 -5.85 -8.71 4.56
CA SER A 221 -6.93 -9.11 3.69
C SER A 221 -8.20 -8.36 4.08
N LYS A 222 -8.94 -7.76 3.12
CA LYS A 222 -10.35 -7.38 3.36
C LYS A 222 -11.11 -8.64 3.81
N SER A 223 -11.92 -8.55 4.87
CA SER A 223 -12.92 -9.57 5.17
C SER A 223 -13.87 -9.61 3.98
N ASN A 224 -14.14 -10.81 3.49
CA ASN A 224 -15.14 -11.13 2.48
C ASN A 224 -14.95 -10.47 1.11
N ALA A 225 -14.50 -11.29 0.16
CA ALA A 225 -15.09 -11.21 -1.18
C ALA A 225 -16.61 -11.30 -1.04
N PRO A 226 -17.42 -10.54 -1.81
CA PRO A 226 -18.85 -10.73 -1.79
C PRO A 226 -19.14 -12.21 -2.06
N SER A 227 -19.94 -12.82 -1.18
CA SER A 227 -20.67 -14.03 -1.50
C SER A 227 -21.44 -13.75 -2.79
N GLU A 228 -21.18 -14.54 -3.83
CA GLU A 228 -21.70 -14.43 -5.20
C GLU A 228 -20.86 -13.59 -6.17
N ILE A 229 -19.79 -14.21 -6.71
CA ILE A 229 -19.57 -14.39 -8.17
C ILE A 229 -18.95 -15.78 -8.39
#